data_AF-A0A135WHH8-F1
#
_entry.id   AF-A0A135WHH8-F1
#
_cell.length_a   1.000
_cell.length_b   1.000
_cell.length_c   1.000
_cell.angle_alpha   90.00
_cell.angle_beta   90.00
_cell.angle_gamma   90.00
#
_symmetry.space_group_name_H-M   'P 1'
#
loop_
_entity.id
_entity.type
_entity.pdbx_description
1 polymer ?
#
loop_
_entity_poly.entity_id
_entity_poly.type
_entity_poly.pdbx_seq_one_letter_code
_entity_poly.pdbx_strand_id
1 'polypeptide(L)'
;MQHFQFQPFSKNELIEGLKKTFPQYKIQTSFGALQVRTSGFTLTGNVKLNTNPEIGKLSTETCLDSAVLYLIFCFPIGIYMMMKKQKVKQFESEVIAGIKKILTEEK
;
A
#
# COMPACT_ATOMS: atom_id res chain seq x y z
N MET A 1 -0.47 -8.74 3.71
CA MET A 1 0.81 -8.52 3.02
C MET A 1 0.75 -9.32 1.75
N GLN A 2 0.94 -8.67 0.61
CA GLN A 2 0.98 -9.34 -0.70
C GLN A 2 2.33 -9.06 -1.36
N HIS A 3 2.92 -10.07 -1.98
CA HIS A 3 4.24 -9.99 -2.63
C HIS A 3 4.11 -10.16 -4.13
N PHE A 4 4.86 -9.35 -4.87
CA PHE A 4 4.87 -9.33 -6.32
C PHE A 4 6.31 -9.30 -6.84
N GLN A 5 6.51 -9.98 -7.97
CA GLN A 5 7.77 -10.00 -8.71
C GLN A 5 7.52 -9.39 -10.09
N PHE A 6 8.20 -8.30 -10.36
CA PHE A 6 8.20 -7.60 -11.64
C PHE A 6 9.60 -7.66 -12.26
N GLN A 7 9.73 -7.12 -13.47
CA GLN A 7 11.02 -6.74 -14.02
C GLN A 7 11.60 -5.58 -13.21
N PRO A 8 12.94 -5.39 -13.18
CA PRO A 8 13.53 -4.19 -12.60
C PRO A 8 12.86 -2.91 -13.12
N PHE A 9 12.64 -1.96 -12.21
CA PHE A 9 11.87 -0.73 -12.48
C PHE A 9 12.49 0.48 -11.78
N SER A 10 12.17 1.69 -12.25
CA SER A 10 12.58 2.92 -11.58
C SER A 10 11.63 3.25 -10.43
N LYS A 11 12.20 3.52 -9.25
CA LYS A 11 11.43 3.97 -8.08
C LYS A 11 10.73 5.31 -8.36
N ASN A 12 11.38 6.20 -9.10
CA ASN A 12 10.84 7.52 -9.40
C ASN A 12 9.65 7.43 -10.37
N GLU A 13 9.75 6.61 -11.41
CA GLU A 13 8.65 6.35 -12.34
C GLU A 13 7.45 5.74 -11.61
N LEU A 14 7.69 4.78 -10.71
CA LEU A 14 6.62 4.23 -9.87
C LEU A 14 5.93 5.32 -9.03
N ILE A 15 6.71 6.21 -8.39
CA ILE A 15 6.15 7.31 -7.58
C ILE A 15 5.32 8.26 -8.44
N GLU A 16 5.82 8.65 -9.61
CA GLU A 16 5.10 9.53 -10.53
C GLU A 16 3.85 8.86 -11.09
N GLY A 17 3.94 7.61 -11.51
CA GLY A 17 2.81 6.80 -11.96
C GLY A 17 1.73 6.68 -10.88
N LEU A 18 2.13 6.49 -9.62
CA LEU A 18 1.20 6.47 -8.48
C LEU A 18 0.51 7.83 -8.28
N LYS A 19 1.25 8.95 -8.38
CA LYS A 19 0.66 10.30 -8.28
C LYS A 19 -0.33 10.59 -9.41
N LYS A 20 -0.03 10.11 -10.63
CA LYS A 20 -0.91 10.25 -11.80
C LYS A 20 -2.15 9.35 -11.72
N THR A 21 -1.97 8.11 -11.27
CA THR A 21 -3.05 7.12 -11.16
C THR A 21 -4.00 7.44 -10.02
N PHE A 22 -3.48 8.01 -8.93
CA PHE A 22 -4.23 8.29 -7.71
C PHE A 22 -4.12 9.75 -7.26
N PRO A 23 -4.60 10.73 -8.06
CA PRO A 23 -4.50 12.15 -7.71
C PRO A 23 -5.25 12.51 -6.42
N GLN A 24 -6.26 11.72 -6.05
CA GLN A 24 -7.06 11.88 -4.83
C GLN A 24 -6.35 11.34 -3.57
N TYR A 25 -5.31 10.53 -3.71
CA TYR A 25 -4.58 9.93 -2.59
C TYR A 25 -3.25 10.64 -2.33
N LYS A 26 -2.85 10.66 -1.06
CA LYS A 26 -1.56 11.19 -0.63
C LYS A 26 -0.49 10.12 -0.80
N ILE A 27 0.42 10.36 -1.75
CA ILE A 27 1.61 9.53 -1.94
C ILE A 27 2.72 10.06 -1.02
N GLN A 28 3.05 9.30 0.02
CA GLN A 28 4.07 9.67 0.98
C GLN A 28 5.35 8.89 0.75
N THR A 29 6.46 9.61 0.65
CA THR A 29 7.83 9.09 0.53
C THR A 29 8.66 9.65 1.68
N SER A 30 8.70 8.98 2.82
CA SER A 30 9.52 9.44 3.98
C SER A 30 10.31 8.27 4.55
N PHE A 31 11.60 8.51 4.83
CA PHE A 31 12.53 7.52 5.42
C PHE A 31 12.52 6.16 4.71
N GLY A 32 12.65 6.16 3.38
CA GLY A 32 12.71 4.93 2.58
C GLY A 32 11.37 4.24 2.32
N ALA A 33 10.34 4.51 3.13
CA ALA A 33 9.01 3.95 2.96
C ALA A 33 8.18 4.74 1.94
N LEU A 34 7.56 4.00 1.00
CA LEU A 34 6.57 4.51 0.07
C LEU A 34 5.18 4.10 0.57
N GLN A 35 4.22 5.03 0.63
CA GLN A 35 2.87 4.76 1.13
C GLN A 35 1.81 5.49 0.31
N VAL A 36 0.68 4.82 0.08
CA VAL A 36 -0.53 5.40 -0.52
C VAL A 36 -1.57 5.56 0.58
N ARG A 37 -1.97 6.80 0.83
CA ARG A 37 -2.86 7.16 1.94
C ARG A 37 -4.10 7.89 1.45
N THR A 38 -5.25 7.62 2.06
CA THR A 38 -6.42 8.49 1.89
C THR A 38 -6.18 9.85 2.55
N SER A 39 -6.91 10.87 2.13
CA SER A 39 -6.73 12.26 2.57
C SER A 39 -7.03 12.49 4.06
N GLY A 40 -7.90 11.69 4.67
CA GLY A 40 -8.11 11.65 6.12
C GLY A 40 -7.16 10.64 6.77
N PHE A 41 -6.31 11.10 7.70
CA PHE A 41 -5.38 10.22 8.43
C PHE A 41 -6.18 9.19 9.24
N THR A 42 -6.28 7.98 8.68
CA THR A 42 -6.96 6.84 9.31
C THR A 42 -6.04 5.63 9.20
N LEU A 43 -5.93 4.87 10.28
CA LEU A 43 -5.07 3.68 10.34
C LEU A 43 -5.42 2.65 9.26
N THR A 44 -6.67 2.65 8.80
CA THR A 44 -7.27 1.76 7.79
C THR A 44 -7.21 2.31 6.36
N GLY A 45 -6.82 3.58 6.18
CA GLY A 45 -6.70 4.24 4.88
C GLY A 45 -5.26 4.34 4.39
N ASN A 46 -4.44 3.32 4.65
CA ASN A 46 -3.02 3.33 4.36
C ASN A 46 -2.56 1.99 3.78
N VAL A 47 -1.86 2.04 2.65
CA VAL A 47 -1.15 0.90 2.06
C VAL A 47 0.32 1.28 1.95
N LYS A 48 1.16 0.56 2.69
CA LYS A 48 2.60 0.72 2.61
C LYS A 48 3.14 -0.17 1.50
N LEU A 49 4.02 0.40 0.67
CA LEU A 49 4.70 -0.26 -0.42
C LEU A 49 6.17 -0.45 -0.02
N ASN A 50 6.58 -1.70 0.11
CA ASN A 50 7.96 -2.09 0.32
C ASN A 50 8.54 -2.49 -1.05
N THR A 51 9.46 -1.69 -1.58
CA THR A 51 9.99 -1.87 -2.94
C THR A 51 11.48 -2.15 -2.90
N ASN A 52 11.92 -3.15 -3.65
CA ASN A 52 13.31 -3.33 -4.06
C ASN A 52 13.37 -3.29 -5.60
N PRO A 53 13.53 -2.09 -6.19
CA PRO A 53 13.38 -1.88 -7.63
C PRO A 53 14.45 -2.59 -8.47
N GLU A 54 15.68 -2.72 -7.95
CA GLU A 54 16.82 -3.35 -8.67
C GLU A 54 16.56 -4.81 -9.02
N ILE A 55 15.87 -5.52 -8.13
CA ILE A 55 15.47 -6.93 -8.32
C ILE A 55 13.98 -7.07 -8.65
N GLY A 56 13.29 -5.97 -8.94
CA GLY A 56 11.87 -5.95 -9.33
C GLY A 56 10.89 -6.42 -8.25
N LYS A 57 11.26 -6.43 -6.97
CA LYS A 57 10.36 -6.87 -5.88
C LYS A 57 9.50 -5.72 -5.38
N LEU A 58 8.22 -6.01 -5.16
CA LEU A 58 7.29 -5.10 -4.51
C LEU A 58 6.39 -5.88 -3.58
N SER A 59 6.19 -5.40 -2.35
CA SER A 59 5.15 -5.92 -1.47
C SER A 59 4.30 -4.81 -0.86
N THR A 60 3.06 -5.18 -0.56
CA THR A 60 2.07 -4.31 0.09
C THR A 60 1.90 -4.74 1.53
N GLU A 61 1.76 -3.76 2.42
CA GLU A 61 1.54 -3.97 3.85
C GLU A 61 0.42 -3.04 4.30
N THR A 62 -0.57 -3.58 5.01
CA THR A 62 -1.70 -2.83 5.55
C THR A 62 -1.79 -2.99 7.05
N CYS A 63 -2.66 -2.20 7.69
CA CYS A 63 -2.88 -2.33 9.12
C CYS A 63 -3.34 -3.75 9.50
N LEU A 64 -4.11 -4.44 8.63
CA LEU A 64 -4.62 -5.79 8.90
C LEU A 64 -3.52 -6.82 9.16
N ASP A 65 -2.31 -6.60 8.63
CA ASP A 65 -1.16 -7.49 8.82
C ASP A 65 -0.68 -7.52 10.27
N SER A 66 -1.02 -6.48 11.05
CA SER A 66 -0.75 -6.38 12.48
C SER A 66 -2.00 -6.52 13.35
N ALA A 67 -3.19 -6.74 12.76
CA ALA A 67 -4.47 -6.71 13.50
C ALA A 67 -4.53 -7.72 14.65
N VAL A 68 -3.94 -8.90 14.49
CA VAL A 68 -3.90 -9.93 15.55
C VAL A 68 -3.09 -9.46 16.76
N LEU A 69 -1.95 -8.80 16.54
CA LEU A 69 -1.17 -8.20 17.63
C LEU A 69 -1.98 -7.12 18.35
N TYR A 70 -2.67 -6.25 17.60
CA TYR A 70 -3.56 -5.25 18.20
C TYR A 70 -4.74 -5.89 18.94
N LEU A 71 -5.29 -7.02 18.50
CA LEU A 71 -6.33 -7.72 19.27
C LEU A 71 -5.82 -8.23 20.63
N ILE A 72 -4.55 -8.63 20.72
CA ILE A 72 -3.94 -9.13 21.96
C ILE A 72 -3.56 -7.97 22.90
N PHE A 73 -2.89 -6.93 22.38
CA PHE A 73 -2.31 -5.87 23.20
C PHE A 73 -3.18 -4.61 23.32
N CYS A 74 -4.10 -4.37 22.39
CA CYS A 74 -4.98 -3.21 22.38
C CYS A 74 -6.33 -3.53 21.71
N PHE A 75 -7.12 -4.37 22.38
CA PHE A 75 -8.33 -4.98 21.84
C PHE A 75 -9.28 -4.02 21.09
N PRO A 76 -9.58 -2.79 21.56
CA PRO A 76 -10.46 -1.87 20.83
C PRO A 76 -9.94 -1.49 19.44
N ILE A 77 -8.62 -1.29 19.30
CA ILE A 77 -7.98 -0.96 18.03
C ILE A 77 -8.06 -2.16 17.08
N GLY A 78 -7.78 -3.37 17.60
CA GLY A 78 -7.89 -4.61 16.84
C GLY A 78 -9.30 -4.82 16.28
N ILE A 79 -10.35 -4.61 17.09
CA ILE A 79 -11.75 -4.70 16.64
C ILE A 79 -12.06 -3.63 15.57
N TYR A 80 -11.63 -2.37 15.77
CA TYR A 80 -11.80 -1.32 14.77
C TYR A 80 -11.21 -1.71 13.41
N MET A 81 -10.00 -2.27 13.38
CA MET A 81 -9.34 -2.74 12.16
C MET A 81 -10.13 -3.86 11.49
N MET A 82 -10.64 -4.82 12.28
CA MET A 82 -11.45 -5.93 11.78
C MET A 82 -12.80 -5.48 11.21
N MET A 83 -13.47 -4.52 11.84
CA MET A 83 -14.71 -3.92 11.33
C MET A 83 -14.51 -3.23 9.97
N LYS A 84 -13.33 -2.69 9.70
CA LYS A 84 -12.99 -2.02 8.44
C LYS A 84 -12.27 -2.94 7.44
N LYS A 85 -12.12 -4.23 7.75
CA LYS A 85 -11.35 -5.21 6.96
C LYS A 85 -11.68 -5.17 5.47
N GLN A 86 -12.96 -5.13 5.12
CA GLN A 86 -13.38 -5.12 3.72
C GLN A 86 -12.94 -3.84 2.99
N LYS A 87 -13.07 -2.67 3.63
CA LYS A 87 -12.62 -1.39 3.07
C LYS A 87 -11.10 -1.38 2.88
N VAL A 88 -10.35 -1.89 3.85
CA VAL A 88 -8.88 -2.00 3.75
C VAL A 88 -8.47 -2.89 2.58
N LYS A 89 -9.11 -4.06 2.42
CA LYS A 89 -8.81 -4.98 1.31
C LYS A 89 -9.18 -4.40 -0.05
N GLN A 90 -10.30 -3.70 -0.15
CA GLN A 90 -10.70 -3.01 -1.39
C GLN A 90 -9.67 -1.95 -1.77
N PHE A 91 -9.25 -1.14 -0.80
CA PHE A 91 -8.23 -0.11 -1.02
C PHE A 91 -6.87 -0.71 -1.39
N GLU A 92 -6.43 -1.77 -0.71
CA GLU A 92 -5.20 -2.50 -1.08
C GLU A 92 -5.27 -3.04 -2.51
N SER A 93 -6.42 -3.59 -2.90
CA SER A 93 -6.64 -4.16 -4.23
C SER A 93 -6.64 -3.09 -5.33
N GLU A 94 -7.25 -1.93 -5.06
CA GLU A 94 -7.21 -0.75 -5.94
C GLU A 94 -5.77 -0.28 -6.17
N VAL A 95 -4.99 -0.14 -5.09
CA VAL A 95 -3.58 0.24 -5.17
C VAL A 95 -2.76 -0.78 -5.95
N ILE A 96 -2.96 -2.08 -5.72
CA ILE A 96 -2.29 -3.15 -6.46
C ILE A 96 -2.63 -3.10 -7.95
N ALA A 97 -3.90 -2.87 -8.31
CA ALA A 97 -4.31 -2.77 -9.70
C ALA A 97 -3.60 -1.59 -10.40
N GLY A 98 -3.51 -0.44 -9.74
CA GLY A 98 -2.76 0.71 -10.25
C GLY A 98 -1.27 0.40 -10.42
N ILE A 99 -0.64 -0.24 -9.44
CA ILE A 99 0.78 -0.64 -9.52
C ILE A 99 1.04 -1.58 -10.69
N LYS A 100 0.18 -2.59 -10.87
CA LYS A 100 0.29 -3.54 -11.98
C LYS A 100 0.21 -2.83 -13.32
N LYS A 101 -0.71 -1.86 -13.46
CA LYS A 101 -0.83 -1.03 -14.66
C LYS A 101 0.46 -0.25 -14.94
N ILE A 102 0.97 0.48 -13.94
CA ILE A 102 2.19 1.28 -14.06
C ILE A 102 3.41 0.42 -14.45
N LEU A 103 3.57 -0.76 -13.84
CA LEU A 103 4.79 -1.57 -14.02
C LEU A 103 4.71 -2.60 -15.16
N THR A 104 3.54 -2.82 -15.76
CA THR A 104 3.32 -3.84 -16.81
C THR A 104 2.81 -3.27 -18.12
N GLU A 105 1.98 -2.21 -18.10
CA GLU A 105 1.35 -1.65 -19.30
C GLU A 105 2.02 -0.37 -19.82
N GLU A 106 2.79 0.36 -19.00
CA GLU A 106 3.54 1.57 -19.42
C GLU A 106 4.97 1.25 -19.95
N LYS A 107 5.25 -0.02 -20.28
CA LYS A 107 6.50 -0.46 -20.91
C LYS A 107 6.36 -0.66 -22.42
#